data_AF-A0A2I2YD21-F1
#
_entry.id   AF-A0A2I2YD21-F1
#
_cell.length_a   1.000
_cell.length_b   1.000
_cell.length_c   1.000
_cell.angle_alpha   90.00
_cell.angle_beta   90.00
_cell.angle_gamma   90.00
#
_symmetry.space_group_name_H-M   'P 1'
#
loop_
_entity.id
_entity.type
_entity.pdbx_description
1 polymer ?
#
loop_
_entity_poly.entity_id
_entity_poly.type
_entity_poly.pdbx_seq_one_letter_code
_entity_poly.pdbx_strand_id
1 'polypeptide(L)' 'MALEMVLKDLGHLQACWLCLLVKTIDQFEYDGSDNCNMVYDCTSSSFDGIIAMMSPEDS' A
#
# COMPACT_ATOMS: atom_id res chain seq x y z
N MET A 1 -14.18 1.10 -7.06
CA MET A 1 -13.36 0.73 -8.23
C MET A 1 -11.98 1.32 -8.01
N ALA A 2 -10.99 0.44 -7.91
CA ALA A 2 -9.72 0.62 -7.20
C ALA A 2 -8.60 1.33 -7.99
N LEU A 3 -8.91 2.32 -8.83
CA LEU A 3 -7.87 3.02 -9.60
C LEU A 3 -6.94 3.86 -8.69
N GLU A 4 -7.44 4.27 -7.52
CA GLU A 4 -6.67 4.93 -6.46
C GLU A 4 -5.71 4.01 -5.68
N MET A 5 -5.85 2.68 -5.80
CA MET A 5 -4.87 1.71 -5.28
C MET A 5 -3.72 1.42 -6.25
N VAL A 6 -3.80 1.92 -7.49
CA VAL A 6 -2.68 1.82 -8.43
C VAL A 6 -1.59 2.78 -7.99
N LEU A 7 -0.34 2.27 -7.98
CA LEU A 7 0.86 3.04 -7.67
C LEU A 7 1.00 4.21 -8.64
N LYS A 8 0.91 5.45 -8.13
CA LYS A 8 1.06 6.66 -8.95
C LYS A 8 2.49 6.86 -9.45
N ASP A 9 3.48 6.43 -8.66
CA ASP A 9 4.91 6.49 -8.95
C ASP A 9 5.65 5.38 -8.18
N LEU A 10 6.88 5.05 -8.60
CA LEU A 10 7.73 4.02 -7.96
C LEU A 10 8.67 4.60 -6.88
N GLY A 11 8.69 5.91 -6.69
CA GLY A 11 9.40 6.60 -5.61
C GLY A 11 8.60 6.63 -4.31
N HIS A 12 9.31 6.60 -3.19
CA HIS A 12 8.72 6.72 -1.83
C HIS A 12 7.63 5.67 -1.53
N LEU A 13 7.83 4.45 -2.01
CA LEU A 13 6.98 3.32 -1.69
C LEU A 13 7.10 2.95 -0.21
N GLN A 14 5.96 2.67 0.37
CA GLN A 14 5.79 2.24 1.75
C GLN A 14 4.97 0.96 1.72
N ALA A 15 5.40 -0.06 2.44
CA ALA A 15 4.65 -1.29 2.65
C ALA A 15 4.11 -1.30 4.09
N CYS A 16 2.81 -1.52 4.26
CA CYS A 16 2.23 -1.66 5.58
C CYS A 16 2.52 -3.06 6.15
N TRP A 17 3.04 -3.16 7.37
CA TRP A 17 3.38 -4.45 7.98
C TRP A 17 2.14 -5.23 8.43
N LEU A 18 1.02 -4.54 8.65
CA LEU A 18 -0.21 -5.13 9.16
C LEU A 18 -1.08 -5.73 8.04
N CYS A 19 -1.14 -5.09 6.88
CA CYS A 19 -1.95 -5.53 5.75
C CYS A 19 -1.18 -5.85 4.47
N LEU A 20 0.15 -5.70 4.47
CA LEU A 20 1.06 -5.94 3.35
C LEU A 20 0.79 -5.09 2.10
N LEU A 21 -0.10 -4.10 2.22
CA LEU A 21 -0.43 -3.19 1.13
C LEU A 21 0.75 -2.27 0.83
N VAL A 22 1.12 -2.17 -0.45
CA VAL A 22 2.17 -1.26 -0.94
C VAL A 22 1.51 -0.09 -1.65
N LYS A 23 1.74 1.13 -1.16
CA LYS A 23 1.31 2.40 -1.77
C LYS A 23 2.44 3.43 -1.62
N THR A 24 2.36 4.56 -2.33
CA THR A 24 3.25 5.70 -2.04
C THR A 24 2.87 6.34 -0.71
N ILE A 25 3.83 6.98 -0.04
CA ILE A 25 3.58 7.68 1.23
C ILE A 25 2.48 8.75 1.09
N ASP A 26 2.47 9.49 -0.03
CA ASP A 26 1.44 10.48 -0.37
C ASP A 26 0.05 9.85 -0.50
N GLN A 27 -0.04 8.65 -1.11
CA GLN A 27 -1.31 7.92 -1.19
C GLN A 27 -1.78 7.46 0.19
N PHE A 28 -0.88 7.04 1.08
CA PHE A 28 -1.27 6.72 2.45
C PHE A 28 -1.70 7.96 3.24
N GLU A 29 -1.08 9.12 3.05
CA GLU A 29 -1.48 10.35 3.73
C GLU A 29 -2.82 10.91 3.21
N TYR A 30 -3.12 10.69 1.92
CA TYR A 30 -4.34 11.19 1.27
C TYR A 30 -5.56 10.28 1.49
N ASP A 31 -5.38 8.97 1.36
CA ASP A 31 -6.45 7.95 1.38
C ASP A 31 -6.50 7.19 2.72
N GLY A 32 -5.42 7.24 3.50
CA GLY A 32 -5.21 6.30 4.58
C GLY A 32 -4.85 4.90 4.06
N SER A 33 -4.67 3.96 4.98
CA SER A 33 -4.76 2.55 4.64
C SER A 33 -6.18 2.09 4.97
N ASP A 34 -6.89 1.49 4.00
CA ASP A 34 -8.22 0.90 4.19
C ASP A 34 -8.30 -0.04 5.42
N ASN A 35 -7.15 -0.55 5.86
CA ASN A 35 -7.03 -1.50 6.96
C ASN A 35 -6.17 -1.00 8.14
N CYS A 36 -5.66 0.24 8.14
CA CYS A 36 -4.78 0.76 9.20
C CYS A 36 -4.89 2.28 9.45
N ASN A 37 -5.13 2.64 10.72
CA ASN A 37 -5.44 4.01 11.15
C ASN A 37 -4.19 4.89 11.44
N MET A 38 -2.98 4.31 11.47
CA MET A 38 -1.72 5.04 11.69
C MET A 38 -0.65 4.63 10.68
N VAL A 39 -0.50 5.44 9.64
CA VAL A 39 0.40 5.18 8.50
C VAL A 39 1.87 5.16 8.92
N TYR A 40 2.32 6.14 9.71
CA TYR A 40 3.75 6.34 9.96
C TYR A 40 4.42 5.30 10.87
N ASP A 41 3.67 4.68 11.77
CA ASP A 41 4.22 3.67 12.70
C ASP A 41 4.14 2.25 12.12
N CYS A 42 3.33 2.05 11.08
CA CYS A 42 3.00 0.73 10.54
C CYS A 42 3.49 0.52 9.10
N THR A 43 4.24 1.47 8.53
CA THR A 43 4.77 1.38 7.16
C THR A 43 6.29 1.38 7.12
N SER A 44 6.86 0.64 6.18
CA SER A 44 8.29 0.62 5.92
C SER A 44 8.59 0.67 4.43
N SER A 45 9.64 1.40 4.05
CA SER A 45 10.20 1.39 2.71
C SER A 45 11.10 0.18 2.44
N SER A 46 11.38 -0.64 3.45
CA SER A 46 12.20 -1.85 3.36
C SER A 46 11.30 -3.06 3.12
N PHE A 47 10.94 -3.30 1.87
CA PHE A 47 10.22 -4.49 1.42
C PHE A 47 10.87 -5.06 0.16
N ASP A 48 10.66 -6.35 -0.09
CA ASP A 48 11.19 -7.05 -1.26
C ASP A 48 10.04 -7.61 -2.11
N GLY A 49 10.01 -7.21 -3.38
CA GLY A 49 8.99 -7.62 -4.34
C GLY A 49 7.62 -6.94 -4.16
N ILE A 50 6.84 -6.94 -5.23
CA ILE A 50 5.45 -6.42 -5.27
C ILE A 50 4.59 -7.43 -6.03
N ILE A 51 3.41 -7.74 -5.49
CA ILE A 51 2.40 -8.58 -6.15
C ILE A 51 1.18 -7.71 -6.47
N ALA A 52 0.81 -7.66 -7.75
CA ALA A 52 -0.43 -7.02 -8.18
C ALA A 52 -1.61 -8.00 -8.00
N MET A 53 -2.22 -7.99 -6.81
CA MET A 53 -3.40 -8.80 -6.50
C MET A 53 -4.65 -8.18 -7.12
N MET A 54 -5.22 -8.84 -8.13
CA MET A 54 -6.44 -8.38 -8.81
C MET A 54 -7.72 -9.06 -8.28
N SER A 55 -7.62 -10.34 -7.90
CA SER A 55 -8.76 -11.16 -7.44
C SER A 55 -8.36 -11.96 -6.19
N PRO A 56 -8.45 -11.39 -4.98
CA PRO A 56 -8.04 -12.06 -3.74
C PRO A 56 -8.85 -13.33 -3.42
N GLU A 57 -10.09 -13.42 -3.91
CA GLU A 57 -10.99 -14.56 -3.66
C GLU A 57 -10.74 -15.78 -4.56
N ASP A 58 -10.02 -15.59 -5.67
CA ASP A 58 -9.77 -16.60 -6.70
C ASP A 58 -8.29 -17.00 -6.79
N SER A 59 -7.47 -16.52 -5.84
CA SER A 59 -6.01 -16.64 -5.86
C SER A 59 -5.43 -17.55 -4.78
#